data_AF-A0A935YVZ2-F1
#
_entry.id   AF-A0A935YVZ2-F1
#
_cell.length_a   1.000
_cell.length_b   1.000
_cell.length_c   1.000
_cell.angle_alpha   90.00
_cell.angle_beta   90.00
_cell.angle_gamma   90.00
#
_symmetry.space_group_name_H-M   'P 1'
#
loop_
_entity.id
_entity.type
_entity.pdbx_description
1 polymer ?
#
loop_
_entity_poly.entity_id
_entity_poly.type
_entity_poly.pdbx_seq_one_letter_code
_entity_poly.pdbx_strand_id
1 'polypeptide(L)'
;MAKKASTTTKKPASKPKGGKTTNGTKAQKGEDGTGLLLEGEPIGYRGELLQLASLSAAFEPLPAAASAAFLAQHPADACRKNAESTKASDIFRAAMSWARILAEKSGSPGLHPARVRWFFDCTTALGSALAGETTLPNPSDEATYADVVARTSKLLTRTTRKLGEAAGSRAPYKEALRAARASQGHDKHALVFRSLAALTKKWLDDRTLNLAPNDITPSTVKSLNDAAKELEATIANRRAARQAQHDSPAVNELEGRLLFAMRPLWHDLREAREDGTTNLVLTVSPSLLRGLGIRRTKEKPDAPEA
;
A
#
# COMPACT_ATOMS: atom_id res chain seq x y z
N MET A 1 53.68 60.23 -18.77
CA MET A 1 55.06 59.71 -18.85
C MET A 1 54.96 58.18 -18.80
N ALA A 2 55.02 57.53 -19.97
CA ALA A 2 56.21 56.89 -20.55
C ALA A 2 56.51 55.52 -19.88
N LYS A 3 56.19 54.41 -20.59
CA LYS A 3 57.13 53.48 -21.28
C LYS A 3 57.76 52.47 -20.29
N LYS A 4 57.85 51.14 -20.51
CA LYS A 4 58.14 50.33 -21.72
C LYS A 4 57.93 48.83 -21.33
N ALA A 5 57.32 48.01 -22.22
CA ALA A 5 57.95 46.97 -23.07
C ALA A 5 58.24 45.63 -22.34
N SER A 6 57.56 44.52 -22.63
CA SER A 6 57.51 43.69 -23.87
C SER A 6 58.67 42.69 -23.98
N THR A 7 58.38 41.38 -23.98
CA THR A 7 58.94 40.46 -24.98
C THR A 7 58.25 39.09 -25.02
N THR A 8 58.13 38.64 -26.26
CA THR A 8 57.43 37.50 -26.86
C THR A 8 58.31 36.24 -26.90
N THR A 9 57.73 35.03 -26.97
CA THR A 9 58.31 33.96 -27.82
C THR A 9 57.32 32.86 -28.23
N LYS A 10 57.65 32.24 -29.36
CA LYS A 10 56.84 31.51 -30.34
C LYS A 10 56.70 30.00 -30.08
N LYS A 11 55.62 29.47 -30.68
CA LYS A 11 55.30 28.08 -31.15
C LYS A 11 56.48 27.31 -31.80
N PRO A 12 56.46 25.96 -31.86
CA PRO A 12 55.78 25.18 -32.93
C PRO A 12 55.09 23.88 -32.40
N ALA A 13 53.91 23.43 -32.85
CA ALA A 13 53.55 22.68 -34.08
C ALA A 13 54.27 21.33 -34.31
N SER A 14 53.56 20.20 -34.08
CA SER A 14 53.78 18.93 -34.80
C SER A 14 52.53 18.04 -34.77
N LYS A 15 52.01 17.70 -35.97
CA LYS A 15 51.09 16.56 -36.22
C LYS A 15 51.90 15.25 -36.28
N PRO A 16 51.24 14.10 -36.13
CA PRO A 16 51.15 13.24 -37.32
C PRO A 16 49.76 12.64 -37.57
N LYS A 17 49.55 12.31 -38.85
CA LYS A 17 48.48 11.48 -39.41
C LYS A 17 48.74 10.00 -39.07
N GLY A 18 47.69 9.19 -39.03
CA GLY A 18 47.80 7.73 -39.08
C GLY A 18 46.48 7.08 -38.73
N GLY A 19 45.80 6.49 -39.72
CA GLY A 19 44.48 5.88 -39.55
C GLY A 19 44.52 4.42 -39.10
N LYS A 20 43.31 3.89 -38.92
CA LYS A 20 42.79 2.59 -39.40
C LYS A 20 41.98 1.88 -38.30
N THR A 21 40.72 1.70 -38.64
CA THR A 21 39.68 0.90 -37.99
C THR A 21 40.05 -0.59 -37.98
N THR A 22 39.77 -1.29 -36.87
CA THR A 22 39.08 -2.60 -36.87
C THR A 22 38.59 -2.99 -35.48
N ASN A 23 37.32 -3.38 -35.45
CA ASN A 23 36.54 -4.20 -34.53
C ASN A 23 37.24 -4.80 -33.29
N GLY A 24 36.68 -4.48 -32.12
CA GLY A 24 36.86 -5.23 -30.88
C GLY A 24 35.56 -5.21 -30.10
N THR A 25 34.76 -6.28 -30.28
CA THR A 25 33.52 -6.58 -29.57
C THR A 25 33.73 -6.46 -28.06
N LYS A 26 33.19 -5.40 -27.45
CA LYS A 26 33.20 -5.20 -26.01
C LYS A 26 32.03 -5.99 -25.43
N ALA A 27 32.36 -7.03 -24.68
CA ALA A 27 31.41 -7.81 -23.90
C ALA A 27 30.54 -6.88 -23.03
N GLN A 28 29.23 -6.95 -23.24
CA GLN A 28 28.23 -6.49 -22.28
C GLN A 28 28.43 -7.28 -20.99
N LYS A 29 29.09 -6.65 -20.02
CA LYS A 29 29.01 -7.08 -18.63
C LYS A 29 27.72 -6.48 -18.10
N GLY A 30 26.68 -7.31 -17.99
CA GLY A 30 25.43 -6.97 -17.34
C GLY A 30 25.72 -6.53 -15.91
N GLU A 31 25.62 -5.23 -15.67
CA GLU A 31 25.32 -4.73 -14.34
C GLU A 31 23.82 -4.85 -14.18
N ASP A 32 23.40 -5.95 -13.55
CA ASP A 32 22.11 -6.07 -12.88
C ASP A 32 22.05 -5.05 -11.75
N GLY A 33 21.92 -3.77 -12.13
CA GLY A 33 21.48 -2.70 -11.27
C GLY A 33 19.99 -2.86 -11.03
N THR A 34 19.60 -3.87 -10.24
CA THR A 34 18.32 -3.85 -9.54
C THR A 34 18.36 -2.71 -8.53
N GLY A 35 18.25 -1.48 -9.03
CA GLY A 35 17.84 -0.33 -8.24
C GLY A 35 16.50 -0.70 -7.64
N LEU A 36 16.51 -0.99 -6.34
CA LEU A 36 15.31 -0.91 -5.51
C LEU A 36 14.82 0.53 -5.60
N LEU A 37 13.99 0.82 -6.60
CA LEU A 37 13.15 2.01 -6.66
C LEU A 37 12.22 1.93 -5.44
N LEU A 38 12.65 2.57 -4.36
CA LEU A 38 11.86 2.85 -3.17
C LEU A 38 10.96 4.06 -3.44
N GLU A 39 10.25 4.06 -4.57
CA GLU A 39 9.12 4.95 -4.77
C GLU A 39 7.89 4.20 -4.30
N GLY A 40 7.57 4.38 -3.02
CA GLY A 40 6.27 3.98 -2.51
C GLY A 40 5.24 4.84 -3.23
N GLU A 41 4.66 4.33 -4.31
CA GLU A 41 3.48 4.97 -4.89
C GLU A 41 2.46 5.12 -3.74
N PRO A 42 1.95 6.34 -3.50
CA PRO A 42 0.86 6.52 -2.55
C PRO A 42 -0.23 5.53 -2.93
N ILE A 43 -0.87 4.90 -1.93
CA ILE A 43 -2.00 3.99 -2.16
C ILE A 43 -3.03 4.74 -2.99
N GLY A 44 -2.97 4.53 -4.31
CA GLY A 44 -3.41 5.54 -5.24
C GLY A 44 -4.88 5.34 -5.52
N TYR A 45 -5.75 5.98 -4.73
CA TYR A 45 -7.21 6.00 -4.95
C TYR A 45 -7.63 6.51 -6.34
N ARG A 46 -6.67 6.96 -7.17
CA ARG A 46 -6.88 7.40 -8.55
C ARG A 46 -7.50 6.31 -9.42
N GLY A 47 -7.11 5.05 -9.26
CA GLY A 47 -7.70 3.95 -10.02
C GLY A 47 -9.17 3.74 -9.65
N GLU A 48 -9.48 3.77 -8.36
CA GLU A 48 -10.83 3.67 -7.82
C GLU A 48 -11.70 4.86 -8.23
N LEU A 49 -11.17 6.09 -8.28
CA LEU A 49 -11.89 7.28 -8.73
C LEU A 49 -12.27 7.21 -10.21
N LEU A 50 -11.37 6.71 -11.07
CA LEU A 50 -11.69 6.47 -12.48
C LEU A 50 -12.77 5.39 -12.64
N GLN A 51 -12.69 4.31 -11.86
CA GLN A 51 -13.73 3.29 -11.83
C GLN A 51 -15.07 3.89 -11.37
N LEU A 52 -15.06 4.69 -10.29
CA LEU A 52 -16.26 5.30 -9.73
C LEU A 52 -16.93 6.26 -10.72
N ALA A 53 -16.15 7.05 -11.46
CA ALA A 53 -16.68 7.90 -12.52
C ALA A 53 -17.44 7.08 -13.57
N SER A 54 -16.86 5.96 -14.02
CA SER A 54 -17.52 5.03 -14.96
C SER A 54 -18.79 4.40 -14.38
N LEU A 55 -18.78 3.99 -13.11
CA LEU A 55 -19.96 3.42 -12.44
C LEU A 55 -21.08 4.44 -12.28
N SER A 56 -20.74 5.70 -11.97
CA SER A 56 -21.71 6.78 -11.76
C SER A 56 -22.38 7.25 -13.05
N ALA A 57 -21.78 6.98 -14.22
CA ALA A 57 -22.29 7.42 -15.52
C ALA A 57 -23.65 6.80 -15.89
N ALA A 58 -24.02 5.68 -15.25
CA ALA A 58 -25.34 5.06 -15.40
C ALA A 58 -26.47 5.83 -14.69
N PHE A 59 -26.13 6.86 -13.90
CA PHE A 59 -27.09 7.65 -13.13
C PHE A 59 -27.00 9.11 -13.53
N GLU A 60 -28.16 9.71 -13.81
CA GLU A 60 -28.25 11.12 -14.19
C GLU A 60 -27.67 12.02 -13.08
N PRO A 61 -26.86 13.03 -13.42
CA PRO A 61 -26.33 13.97 -12.45
C PRO A 61 -27.44 14.66 -11.64
N LEU A 62 -27.20 14.86 -10.34
CA LEU A 62 -28.15 15.59 -9.50
C LEU A 62 -28.20 17.06 -9.91
N PRO A 63 -29.40 17.65 -10.06
CA PRO A 63 -29.53 19.09 -10.17
C PRO A 63 -28.90 19.79 -8.95
N ALA A 64 -28.28 20.95 -9.18
CA ALA A 64 -27.59 21.71 -8.12
C ALA A 64 -28.50 21.99 -6.90
N ALA A 65 -29.78 22.28 -7.13
CA ALA A 65 -30.75 22.50 -6.06
C ALA A 65 -31.01 21.23 -5.22
N ALA A 66 -31.05 20.05 -5.84
CA ALA A 66 -31.21 18.78 -5.13
C ALA A 66 -29.96 18.43 -4.32
N SER A 67 -28.77 18.64 -4.89
CA SER A 67 -27.50 18.48 -4.18
C SER A 67 -27.41 19.43 -2.97
N ALA A 68 -27.79 20.70 -3.13
CA ALA A 68 -27.85 21.67 -2.03
C ALA A 68 -28.86 21.26 -0.94
N ALA A 69 -30.02 20.70 -1.31
CA ALA A 69 -30.99 20.19 -0.36
C ALA A 69 -30.46 19.01 0.46
N PHE A 70 -29.73 18.06 -0.17
CA PHE A 70 -29.06 16.98 0.55
C PHE A 70 -27.99 17.52 1.51
N LEU A 71 -27.18 18.49 1.09
CA LEU A 71 -26.18 19.12 1.94
C LEU A 71 -26.82 19.81 3.16
N ALA A 72 -27.94 20.51 2.96
CA ALA A 72 -28.65 21.20 4.03
C ALA A 72 -29.22 20.23 5.10
N GLN A 73 -29.61 19.02 4.71
CA GLN A 73 -30.08 17.98 5.64
C GLN A 73 -28.97 17.38 6.50
N HIS A 74 -27.71 17.56 6.11
CA HIS A 74 -26.55 16.96 6.76
C HIS A 74 -25.50 18.01 7.12
N PRO A 75 -25.72 18.80 8.20
CA PRO A 75 -24.78 19.82 8.65
C PRO A 75 -23.38 19.25 8.90
N ALA A 76 -22.35 20.08 8.67
CA ALA A 76 -20.95 19.67 8.79
C ALA A 76 -20.59 19.09 10.17
N ASP A 77 -21.07 19.70 11.25
CA ASP A 77 -20.83 19.20 12.62
C ASP A 77 -21.45 17.82 12.87
N ALA A 78 -22.66 17.60 12.36
CA ALA A 78 -23.34 16.31 12.48
C ALA A 78 -22.59 15.23 11.68
N CYS A 79 -22.06 15.58 10.51
CA CYS A 79 -21.26 14.68 9.69
C CYS A 79 -19.95 14.30 10.41
N ARG A 80 -19.19 15.29 10.90
CA ARG A 80 -17.96 15.05 11.66
C ARG A 80 -18.21 14.13 12.86
N LYS A 81 -19.24 14.43 13.65
CA LYS A 81 -19.61 13.62 14.82
C LYS A 81 -19.96 12.17 14.44
N ASN A 82 -20.64 11.96 13.31
CA ASN A 82 -20.98 10.62 12.84
C ASN A 82 -19.74 9.82 12.41
N ALA A 83 -18.68 10.49 11.95
CA ALA A 83 -17.42 9.89 11.52
C ALA A 83 -16.44 9.59 12.68
N GLU A 84 -16.63 10.13 13.88
CA GLU A 84 -15.70 9.96 15.03
C GLU A 84 -15.41 8.50 15.42
N SER A 85 -16.31 7.57 15.06
CA SER A 85 -16.22 6.15 15.43
C SER A 85 -15.81 5.23 14.28
N THR A 86 -15.53 5.81 13.11
CA THR A 86 -15.18 5.10 11.88
C THR A 86 -13.86 5.63 11.32
N LYS A 87 -13.45 5.09 10.17
CA LYS A 87 -12.24 5.51 9.48
C LYS A 87 -12.58 5.71 8.02
N ALA A 88 -12.26 6.88 7.47
CA ALA A 88 -12.64 7.29 6.12
C ALA A 88 -12.18 6.28 5.06
N SER A 89 -10.97 5.73 5.17
CA SER A 89 -10.47 4.72 4.24
C SER A 89 -11.32 3.44 4.23
N ASP A 90 -11.83 3.01 5.39
CA ASP A 90 -12.63 1.80 5.50
C ASP A 90 -14.06 2.03 4.99
N ILE A 91 -14.62 3.21 5.28
CA ILE A 91 -15.92 3.62 4.73
C ILE A 91 -15.84 3.76 3.21
N PHE A 92 -14.77 4.36 2.67
CA PHE A 92 -14.56 4.46 1.23
C PHE A 92 -14.47 3.09 0.55
N ARG A 93 -13.73 2.12 1.12
CA ARG A 93 -13.68 0.75 0.58
C ARG A 93 -15.06 0.08 0.57
N ALA A 94 -15.83 0.25 1.65
CA ALA A 94 -17.18 -0.29 1.71
C ALA A 94 -18.11 0.37 0.67
N ALA A 95 -18.03 1.69 0.51
CA ALA A 95 -18.76 2.42 -0.52
C ALA A 95 -18.36 1.97 -1.93
N MET A 96 -17.07 1.76 -2.22
CA MET A 96 -16.65 1.19 -3.52
C MET A 96 -17.25 -0.20 -3.78
N SER A 97 -17.40 -1.03 -2.74
CA SER A 97 -18.10 -2.32 -2.86
C SER A 97 -19.58 -2.12 -3.21
N TRP A 98 -20.26 -1.18 -2.55
CA TRP A 98 -21.67 -0.87 -2.82
C TRP A 98 -21.86 -0.27 -4.21
N ALA A 99 -20.98 0.64 -4.63
CA ALA A 99 -21.00 1.27 -5.94
C ALA A 99 -20.98 0.26 -7.09
N ARG A 100 -20.17 -0.80 -6.98
CA ARG A 100 -20.13 -1.89 -7.97
C ARG A 100 -21.46 -2.64 -8.04
N ILE A 101 -22.02 -3.02 -6.89
CA ILE A 101 -23.30 -3.73 -6.80
C ILE A 101 -24.44 -2.88 -7.37
N LEU A 102 -24.49 -1.58 -7.02
CA LEU A 102 -25.54 -0.66 -7.45
C LEU A 102 -25.46 -0.37 -8.96
N ALA A 103 -24.26 -0.20 -9.51
CA ALA A 103 -24.07 0.07 -10.94
C ALA A 103 -24.46 -1.12 -11.83
N GLU A 104 -24.18 -2.35 -11.39
CA GLU A 104 -24.64 -3.57 -12.10
C GLU A 104 -26.17 -3.69 -12.13
N LYS A 105 -26.87 -2.93 -11.29
CA LYS A 105 -28.28 -3.13 -10.95
C LYS A 105 -29.07 -1.81 -10.93
N SER A 106 -28.63 -0.84 -11.73
CA SER A 106 -29.14 0.54 -11.76
C SER A 106 -30.65 0.69 -11.99
N GLY A 107 -31.32 -0.34 -12.50
CA GLY A 107 -32.78 -0.39 -12.68
C GLY A 107 -33.55 -1.21 -11.66
N SER A 108 -32.93 -1.63 -10.54
CA SER A 108 -33.65 -2.46 -9.55
C SER A 108 -34.75 -1.66 -8.85
N PRO A 109 -35.96 -2.23 -8.70
CA PRO A 109 -37.01 -1.61 -7.92
C PRO A 109 -36.55 -1.39 -6.47
N GLY A 110 -37.03 -0.31 -5.86
CA GLY A 110 -36.64 0.13 -4.52
C GLY A 110 -35.42 1.05 -4.48
N LEU A 111 -34.65 1.20 -5.57
CA LEU A 111 -33.56 2.19 -5.62
C LEU A 111 -34.06 3.53 -6.13
N HIS A 112 -34.00 4.56 -5.28
CA HIS A 112 -34.29 5.93 -5.72
C HIS A 112 -33.08 6.51 -6.48
N PRO A 113 -33.19 6.83 -7.79
CA PRO A 113 -32.02 7.22 -8.61
C PRO A 113 -31.26 8.42 -8.04
N ALA A 114 -31.98 9.43 -7.54
CA ALA A 114 -31.37 10.61 -6.91
C ALA A 114 -30.54 10.28 -5.66
N ARG A 115 -30.95 9.30 -4.83
CA ARG A 115 -30.20 8.89 -3.63
C ARG A 115 -28.95 8.11 -4.00
N VAL A 116 -29.07 7.24 -5.01
CA VAL A 116 -27.92 6.50 -5.54
C VAL A 116 -26.89 7.46 -6.12
N ARG A 117 -27.34 8.45 -6.91
CA ARG A 117 -26.46 9.50 -7.43
C ARG A 117 -25.78 10.31 -6.31
N TRP A 118 -26.54 10.70 -5.29
CA TRP A 118 -25.98 11.42 -4.12
C TRP A 118 -24.88 10.61 -3.42
N PHE A 119 -25.10 9.29 -3.27
CA PHE A 119 -24.10 8.38 -2.74
C PHE A 119 -22.82 8.33 -3.61
N PHE A 120 -22.95 8.29 -4.93
CA PHE A 120 -21.78 8.36 -5.84
C PHE A 120 -21.02 9.69 -5.70
N ASP A 121 -21.72 10.81 -5.61
CA ASP A 121 -21.11 12.14 -5.44
C ASP A 121 -20.35 12.22 -4.09
N CYS A 122 -20.95 11.72 -3.00
CA CYS A 122 -20.29 11.64 -1.69
C CYS A 122 -19.07 10.72 -1.70
N THR A 123 -19.18 9.55 -2.37
CA THR A 123 -18.07 8.59 -2.48
C THR A 123 -16.91 9.21 -3.27
N THR A 124 -17.21 9.96 -4.34
CA THR A 124 -16.20 10.64 -5.17
C THR A 124 -15.50 11.74 -4.39
N ALA A 125 -16.25 12.54 -3.64
CA ALA A 125 -15.69 13.60 -2.80
C ALA A 125 -14.74 13.03 -1.73
N LEU A 126 -15.15 11.97 -1.02
CA LEU A 126 -14.30 11.31 -0.03
C LEU A 126 -13.05 10.70 -0.67
N GLY A 127 -13.19 9.98 -1.78
CA GLY A 127 -12.06 9.39 -2.48
C GLY A 127 -11.06 10.43 -2.99
N SER A 128 -11.55 11.59 -3.45
CA SER A 128 -10.72 12.71 -3.88
C SER A 128 -9.96 13.34 -2.71
N ALA A 129 -10.63 13.52 -1.57
CA ALA A 129 -9.99 14.02 -0.36
C ALA A 129 -8.92 13.05 0.15
N LEU A 130 -9.21 11.74 0.20
CA LEU A 130 -8.25 10.70 0.57
C LEU A 130 -7.07 10.59 -0.42
N ALA A 131 -7.29 10.87 -1.71
CA ALA A 131 -6.22 10.92 -2.70
C ALA A 131 -5.33 12.17 -2.54
N GLY A 132 -5.90 13.29 -2.07
CA GLY A 132 -5.21 14.55 -1.83
C GLY A 132 -4.57 14.66 -0.45
N GLU A 133 -5.05 13.90 0.54
CA GLU A 133 -4.46 13.80 1.87
C GLU A 133 -3.21 12.92 1.77
N THR A 134 -2.09 13.54 1.39
CA THR A 134 -0.78 12.97 1.65
C THR A 134 -0.63 12.89 3.16
N THR A 135 -1.04 11.77 3.77
CA THR A 135 -0.59 11.40 5.11
C THR A 135 0.91 11.23 5.01
N LEU A 136 1.64 12.33 5.15
CA LEU A 136 3.09 12.32 5.28
C LEU A 136 3.34 11.43 6.50
N PRO A 137 4.03 10.29 6.33
CA PRO A 137 4.43 9.48 7.46
C PRO A 137 5.13 10.40 8.45
N ASN A 138 4.84 10.24 9.74
CA ASN A 138 5.57 10.97 10.76
C ASN A 138 7.08 10.84 10.46
N PRO A 139 7.81 11.94 10.25
CA PRO A 139 9.20 11.89 9.77
C PRO A 139 10.09 11.09 10.73
N SER A 140 9.74 11.04 12.02
CA SER A 140 10.43 10.21 13.02
C SER A 140 10.22 8.71 12.78
N ASP A 141 9.00 8.29 12.43
CA ASP A 141 8.68 6.89 12.18
C ASP A 141 9.28 6.42 10.84
N GLU A 142 9.32 7.32 9.86
CA GLU A 142 9.94 7.05 8.56
C GLU A 142 11.47 6.94 8.68
N ALA A 143 12.10 7.83 9.47
CA ALA A 143 13.53 7.74 9.76
C ALA A 143 13.87 6.44 10.52
N THR A 144 13.05 6.06 11.50
CA THR A 144 13.20 4.79 12.25
C THR A 144 13.08 3.59 11.32
N TYR A 145 12.07 3.58 10.45
CA TYR A 145 11.89 2.51 9.46
C TYR A 145 13.07 2.43 8.48
N ALA A 146 13.52 3.57 7.96
CA ALA A 146 14.64 3.64 7.03
C ALA A 146 15.95 3.14 7.67
N ASP A 147 16.22 3.49 8.93
CA ASP A 147 17.38 2.98 9.66
C ASP A 147 17.32 1.46 9.85
N VAL A 148 16.18 0.93 10.31
CA VAL A 148 15.98 -0.52 10.47
C VAL A 148 16.16 -1.24 9.14
N VAL A 149 15.61 -0.74 8.05
CA VAL A 149 15.80 -1.30 6.70
C VAL A 149 17.27 -1.26 6.27
N ALA A 150 17.98 -0.16 6.51
CA ALA A 150 19.39 -0.03 6.17
C ALA A 150 20.27 -1.00 6.97
N ARG A 151 20.06 -1.10 8.29
CA ARG A 151 20.79 -2.04 9.16
C ARG A 151 20.53 -3.49 8.78
N THR A 152 19.27 -3.87 8.62
CA THR A 152 18.89 -5.24 8.24
C THR A 152 19.40 -5.58 6.85
N SER A 153 19.35 -4.68 5.88
CA SER A 153 19.92 -4.89 4.54
C SER A 153 21.43 -5.17 4.57
N LYS A 154 22.19 -4.46 5.41
CA LYS A 154 23.63 -4.75 5.62
C LYS A 154 23.85 -6.16 6.17
N LEU A 155 23.06 -6.57 7.15
CA LEU A 155 23.12 -7.93 7.71
C LEU A 155 22.77 -9.00 6.65
N LEU A 156 21.74 -8.75 5.85
CA LEU A 156 21.30 -9.65 4.77
C LEU A 156 22.42 -9.86 3.74
N THR A 157 23.04 -8.78 3.27
CA THR A 157 24.15 -8.84 2.32
C THR A 157 25.34 -9.61 2.89
N ARG A 158 25.74 -9.30 4.13
CA ARG A 158 26.87 -9.99 4.80
C ARG A 158 26.60 -11.49 4.96
N THR A 159 25.41 -11.85 5.43
CA THR A 159 25.06 -13.24 5.72
C THR A 159 24.87 -14.05 4.45
N THR A 160 24.27 -13.46 3.42
CA THR A 160 24.14 -14.08 2.09
C THR A 160 25.51 -14.35 1.48
N ARG A 161 26.45 -13.42 1.63
CA ARG A 161 27.83 -13.62 1.16
C ARG A 161 28.50 -14.81 1.86
N LYS A 162 28.43 -14.85 3.20
CA LYS A 162 28.96 -15.97 4.00
C LYS A 162 28.34 -17.32 3.64
N LEU A 163 27.01 -17.36 3.44
CA LEU A 163 26.32 -18.57 2.98
C LEU A 163 26.75 -18.95 1.56
N GLY A 164 26.97 -17.98 0.68
CA GLY A 164 27.49 -18.23 -0.67
C GLY A 164 28.91 -18.81 -0.65
N GLU A 165 29.77 -18.29 0.23
CA GLU A 165 31.12 -18.80 0.46
C GLU A 165 31.08 -20.24 1.02
N ALA A 166 30.26 -20.49 2.04
CA ALA A 166 30.07 -21.82 2.64
C ALA A 166 29.50 -22.85 1.65
N ALA A 167 28.58 -22.44 0.76
CA ALA A 167 28.06 -23.30 -0.30
C ALA A 167 29.14 -23.70 -1.33
N GLY A 168 30.19 -22.90 -1.47
CA GLY A 168 31.31 -23.16 -2.39
C GLY A 168 30.84 -23.33 -3.83
N SER A 169 31.23 -24.43 -4.49
CA SER A 169 30.80 -24.80 -5.85
C SER A 169 29.61 -25.75 -5.89
N ARG A 170 29.08 -26.17 -4.74
CA ARG A 170 28.06 -27.23 -4.66
C ARG A 170 26.69 -26.72 -5.10
N ALA A 171 26.23 -27.18 -6.26
CA ALA A 171 24.95 -26.80 -6.86
C ALA A 171 23.73 -26.88 -5.91
N PRO A 172 23.50 -27.97 -5.13
CA PRO A 172 22.30 -28.06 -4.30
C PRO A 172 22.23 -26.97 -3.20
N TYR A 173 23.37 -26.56 -2.65
CA TYR A 173 23.43 -25.50 -1.64
C TYR A 173 23.23 -24.10 -2.23
N LYS A 174 23.73 -23.87 -3.45
CA LYS A 174 23.46 -22.63 -4.19
C LYS A 174 21.99 -22.47 -4.55
N GLU A 175 21.35 -23.56 -4.99
CA GLU A 175 19.91 -23.56 -5.28
C GLU A 175 19.08 -23.32 -4.01
N ALA A 176 19.44 -23.97 -2.89
CA ALA A 176 18.77 -23.75 -1.61
C ALA A 176 18.91 -22.28 -1.13
N LEU A 177 20.09 -21.67 -1.30
CA LEU A 177 20.31 -20.26 -1.00
C LEU A 177 19.49 -19.33 -1.92
N ARG A 178 19.42 -19.64 -3.22
CA ARG A 178 18.59 -18.88 -4.17
C ARG A 178 17.12 -18.97 -3.80
N ALA A 179 16.62 -20.16 -3.47
CA ALA A 179 15.25 -20.39 -3.05
C ALA A 179 14.90 -19.62 -1.76
N ALA A 180 15.80 -19.64 -0.76
CA ALA A 180 15.62 -18.88 0.49
C ALA A 180 15.56 -17.35 0.27
N ARG A 181 16.13 -16.86 -0.84
CA ARG A 181 16.09 -15.44 -1.24
C ARG A 181 14.92 -15.11 -2.16
N ALA A 182 14.20 -16.09 -2.69
CA ALA A 182 13.23 -15.91 -3.77
C ALA A 182 11.91 -15.22 -3.35
N SER A 183 11.86 -14.53 -2.21
CA SER A 183 10.67 -13.77 -1.80
C SER A 183 10.74 -12.33 -2.32
N GLN A 184 9.78 -11.95 -3.18
CA GLN A 184 9.69 -10.60 -3.74
C GLN A 184 8.67 -9.71 -3.01
N GLY A 185 9.09 -8.48 -2.68
CA GLY A 185 8.27 -7.40 -2.11
C GLY A 185 8.87 -6.76 -0.85
N HIS A 186 8.69 -5.45 -0.66
CA HIS A 186 9.23 -4.67 0.47
C HIS A 186 8.80 -5.21 1.85
N ASP A 187 7.57 -5.72 1.95
CA ASP A 187 7.00 -6.29 3.18
C ASP A 187 7.40 -7.76 3.43
N LYS A 188 8.16 -8.37 2.51
CA LYS A 188 8.56 -9.79 2.60
C LYS A 188 10.03 -9.98 2.99
N HIS A 189 10.74 -8.91 3.31
CA HIS A 189 12.13 -8.96 3.78
C HIS A 189 12.27 -9.79 5.08
N ALA A 190 11.32 -9.71 6.01
CA ALA A 190 11.32 -10.53 7.22
C ALA A 190 11.23 -12.04 6.93
N LEU A 191 10.49 -12.43 5.89
CA LEU A 191 10.40 -13.82 5.44
C LEU A 191 11.73 -14.33 4.87
N VAL A 192 12.47 -13.47 4.14
CA VAL A 192 13.83 -13.80 3.67
C VAL A 192 14.75 -14.06 4.86
N PHE A 193 14.72 -13.22 5.91
CA PHE A 193 15.52 -13.44 7.11
C PHE A 193 15.19 -14.78 7.79
N ARG A 194 13.90 -15.11 7.96
CA ARG A 194 13.48 -16.40 8.54
C ARG A 194 13.92 -17.59 7.68
N SER A 195 13.80 -17.47 6.37
CA SER A 195 14.20 -18.53 5.42
C SER A 195 15.71 -18.76 5.47
N LEU A 196 16.51 -17.68 5.50
CA LEU A 196 17.95 -17.78 5.69
C LEU A 196 18.34 -18.32 7.06
N ALA A 197 17.60 -17.97 8.12
CA ALA A 197 17.85 -18.50 9.47
C ALA A 197 17.62 -20.02 9.51
N ALA A 198 16.53 -20.50 8.92
CA ALA A 198 16.23 -21.92 8.80
C ALA A 198 17.29 -22.66 7.96
N LEU A 199 17.71 -22.09 6.82
CA LEU A 199 18.76 -22.65 5.98
C LEU A 199 20.10 -22.73 6.72
N THR A 200 20.47 -21.65 7.41
CA THR A 200 21.72 -21.57 8.19
C THR A 200 21.72 -22.60 9.31
N LYS A 201 20.60 -22.78 10.02
CA LYS A 201 20.45 -23.82 11.04
C LYS A 201 20.65 -25.22 10.45
N LYS A 202 20.00 -25.51 9.32
CA LYS A 202 20.15 -26.80 8.62
C LYS A 202 21.60 -27.07 8.23
N TRP A 203 22.35 -26.05 7.80
CA TRP A 203 23.75 -26.19 7.41
C TRP A 203 24.70 -26.34 8.59
N LEU A 204 24.38 -25.75 9.74
CA LEU A 204 25.13 -25.98 10.99
C LEU A 204 24.99 -27.43 11.47
N ASP A 205 23.83 -28.05 11.23
CA ASP A 205 23.57 -29.45 11.59
C ASP A 205 24.13 -30.44 10.53
N ASP A 206 24.51 -29.94 9.35
CA ASP A 206 25.01 -30.74 8.23
C ASP A 206 26.53 -30.96 8.33
N ARG A 207 26.91 -32.17 8.77
CA ARG A 207 28.32 -32.57 8.93
C ARG A 207 29.09 -32.69 7.61
N THR A 208 28.43 -32.60 6.45
CA THR A 208 29.08 -32.67 5.13
C THR A 208 29.58 -31.31 4.64
N LEU A 209 29.14 -30.22 5.28
CA LEU A 209 29.61 -28.86 5.05
C LEU A 209 30.83 -28.59 5.93
N ASN A 210 31.99 -28.39 5.28
CA ASN A 210 33.19 -27.92 5.98
C ASN A 210 33.06 -26.42 6.21
N LEU A 211 32.44 -26.05 7.33
CA LEU A 211 32.33 -24.68 7.79
C LEU A 211 33.65 -24.27 8.47
N ALA A 212 34.28 -23.21 8.00
CA ALA A 212 35.42 -22.59 8.64
C ALA A 212 35.01 -21.86 9.95
N PRO A 213 35.94 -21.62 10.89
CA PRO A 213 35.66 -20.99 12.18
C PRO A 213 35.02 -19.59 12.11
N ASN A 214 35.19 -18.89 10.98
CA ASN A 214 34.65 -17.54 10.75
C ASN A 214 33.34 -17.52 9.94
N ASP A 215 32.77 -18.69 9.65
CA ASP A 215 31.62 -18.83 8.75
C ASP A 215 30.30 -18.46 9.44
N ILE A 216 29.25 -19.23 9.16
CA ILE A 216 27.96 -19.17 9.80
C ILE A 216 28.02 -19.85 11.17
N THR A 217 27.36 -19.24 12.15
CA THR A 217 27.39 -19.65 13.56
C THR A 217 25.98 -19.69 14.13
N PRO A 218 25.75 -20.31 15.30
CA PRO A 218 24.48 -20.18 16.00
C PRO A 218 24.10 -18.71 16.28
N SER A 219 25.07 -17.83 16.51
CA SER A 219 24.83 -16.39 16.65
C SER A 219 24.36 -15.74 15.35
N THR A 220 24.75 -16.25 14.17
CA THR A 220 24.24 -15.80 12.87
C THR A 220 22.74 -16.11 12.74
N VAL A 221 22.31 -17.31 13.14
CA VAL A 221 20.88 -17.70 13.18
C VAL A 221 20.09 -16.78 14.11
N LYS A 222 20.65 -16.47 15.28
CA LYS A 222 20.04 -15.52 16.23
C LYS A 222 19.89 -14.13 15.61
N SER A 223 20.96 -13.57 15.03
CA SER A 223 20.92 -12.24 14.40
C SER A 223 19.90 -12.15 13.25
N LEU A 224 19.76 -13.20 12.44
CA LEU A 224 18.74 -13.24 11.39
C LEU A 224 17.32 -13.23 11.96
N ASN A 225 17.05 -14.00 13.02
CA ASN A 225 15.73 -14.02 13.66
C ASN A 225 15.41 -12.71 14.38
N ASP A 226 16.38 -12.12 15.07
CA ASP A 226 16.22 -10.83 15.76
C ASP A 226 15.93 -9.71 14.75
N ALA A 227 16.67 -9.69 13.62
CA ALA A 227 16.40 -8.77 12.51
C ALA A 227 15.02 -8.95 11.88
N ALA A 228 14.56 -10.20 11.73
CA ALA A 228 13.21 -10.48 11.22
C ALA A 228 12.14 -9.91 12.17
N LYS A 229 12.28 -10.17 13.49
CA LYS A 229 11.36 -9.66 14.51
C LYS A 229 11.35 -8.14 14.58
N GLU A 230 12.52 -7.52 14.56
CA GLU A 230 12.67 -6.07 14.59
C GLU A 230 12.00 -5.42 13.37
N LEU A 231 12.21 -5.97 12.17
CA LEU A 231 11.59 -5.47 10.95
C LEU A 231 10.06 -5.64 10.98
N GLU A 232 9.55 -6.79 11.44
CA GLU A 232 8.11 -7.02 11.60
C GLU A 232 7.48 -6.06 12.62
N ALA A 233 8.12 -5.86 13.76
CA ALA A 233 7.66 -4.90 14.78
C ALA A 233 7.65 -3.47 14.23
N THR A 234 8.68 -3.07 13.48
CA THR A 234 8.77 -1.74 12.87
C THR A 234 7.69 -1.54 11.80
N ILE A 235 7.45 -2.55 10.95
CA ILE A 235 6.34 -2.53 9.98
C ILE A 235 4.98 -2.43 10.69
N ALA A 236 4.78 -3.22 11.74
CA ALA A 236 3.54 -3.20 12.53
C ALA A 236 3.32 -1.83 13.18
N ASN A 237 4.36 -1.24 13.79
CA ASN A 237 4.30 0.10 14.39
C ASN A 237 4.01 1.18 13.35
N ARG A 238 4.66 1.14 12.18
CA ARG A 238 4.39 2.07 11.08
C ARG A 238 2.95 1.95 10.57
N ARG A 239 2.41 0.74 10.51
CA ARG A 239 1.00 0.49 10.17
C ARG A 239 0.05 1.01 11.26
N ALA A 240 0.37 0.78 12.54
CA ALA A 240 -0.42 1.26 13.67
C ALA A 240 -0.42 2.79 13.78
N ALA A 241 0.72 3.45 13.56
CA ALA A 241 0.83 4.91 13.55
C ALA A 241 -0.02 5.53 12.43
N ARG A 242 0.00 4.95 11.23
CA ARG A 242 -0.91 5.32 10.13
C ARG A 242 -2.39 5.03 10.44
N GLN A 243 -2.66 4.08 11.34
CA GLN A 243 -4.02 3.81 11.81
C GLN A 243 -4.48 4.82 12.86
N ALA A 244 -3.57 5.29 13.71
CA ALA A 244 -3.83 6.23 14.81
C ALA A 244 -3.85 7.70 14.40
N GLN A 245 -3.30 8.07 13.23
CA GLN A 245 -3.59 9.38 12.64
C GLN A 245 -5.09 9.42 12.31
N HIS A 246 -5.82 10.20 13.11
CA HIS A 246 -7.20 10.55 12.82
C HIS A 246 -7.24 11.32 11.49
N ASP A 247 -8.24 11.01 10.67
CA ASP A 247 -8.47 11.72 9.42
C ASP A 247 -8.72 13.21 9.72
N SER A 248 -8.35 14.11 8.79
CA SER A 248 -8.54 15.55 9.01
C SER A 248 -10.04 15.89 9.23
N PRO A 249 -10.37 17.01 9.91
CA PRO A 249 -11.76 17.42 10.10
C PRO A 249 -12.57 17.52 8.80
N ALA A 250 -11.93 17.89 7.69
CA ALA A 250 -12.56 17.92 6.37
C ALA A 250 -12.85 16.51 5.83
N VAL A 251 -11.95 15.55 6.04
CA VAL A 251 -12.17 14.15 5.65
C VAL A 251 -13.26 13.50 6.51
N ASN A 252 -13.27 13.76 7.83
CA ASN A 252 -14.34 13.32 8.73
C ASN A 252 -15.71 13.89 8.32
N GLU A 253 -15.77 15.14 7.85
CA GLU A 253 -17.01 15.72 7.32
C GLU A 253 -17.50 14.97 6.08
N LEU A 254 -16.61 14.66 5.13
CA LEU A 254 -16.96 13.92 3.91
C LEU A 254 -17.33 12.46 4.21
N GLU A 255 -16.63 11.81 5.13
CA GLU A 255 -16.98 10.47 5.62
C GLU A 255 -18.37 10.46 6.25
N GLY A 256 -18.66 11.42 7.11
CA GLY A 256 -19.98 11.58 7.73
C GLY A 256 -21.10 11.76 6.71
N ARG A 257 -20.88 12.58 5.67
CA ARG A 257 -21.83 12.75 4.57
C ARG A 257 -22.08 11.45 3.82
N LEU A 258 -21.02 10.69 3.53
CA LEU A 258 -21.13 9.40 2.88
C LEU A 258 -21.92 8.40 3.74
N LEU A 259 -21.67 8.34 5.05
CA LEU A 259 -22.45 7.51 5.97
C LEU A 259 -23.94 7.90 5.97
N PHE A 260 -24.26 9.19 5.94
CA PHE A 260 -25.64 9.67 5.81
C PHE A 260 -26.26 9.29 4.47
N ALA A 261 -25.51 9.29 3.36
CA ALA A 261 -25.99 8.85 2.05
C ALA A 261 -26.20 7.32 1.99
N MET A 262 -25.36 6.54 2.66
CA MET A 262 -25.44 5.08 2.70
C MET A 262 -26.63 4.58 3.52
N ARG A 263 -26.97 5.26 4.62
CA ARG A 263 -28.06 4.84 5.52
C ARG A 263 -29.43 4.66 4.82
N PRO A 264 -29.99 5.66 4.10
CA PRO A 264 -31.27 5.50 3.43
C PRO A 264 -31.23 4.44 2.33
N LEU A 265 -30.13 4.33 1.57
CA LEU A 265 -29.98 3.27 0.56
C LEU A 265 -30.05 1.87 1.17
N TRP A 266 -29.46 1.67 2.34
CA TRP A 266 -29.54 0.41 3.06
C TRP A 266 -30.98 0.09 3.51
N HIS A 267 -31.70 1.10 4.00
CA HIS A 267 -33.11 0.96 4.39
C HIS A 267 -33.99 0.64 3.18
N ASP A 268 -33.86 1.40 2.10
CA ASP A 268 -34.64 1.21 0.86
C ASP A 268 -34.45 -0.22 0.30
N LEU A 269 -33.21 -0.70 0.25
CA LEU A 269 -32.93 -2.07 -0.21
C LEU A 269 -33.35 -3.16 0.76
N ARG A 270 -33.44 -2.84 2.06
CA ARG A 270 -33.97 -3.77 3.05
C ARG A 270 -35.48 -3.91 2.91
N GLU A 271 -36.20 -2.79 2.85
CA GLU A 271 -37.65 -2.75 2.64
C GLU A 271 -38.03 -3.44 1.31
N ALA A 272 -37.35 -3.09 0.23
CA ALA A 272 -37.55 -3.71 -1.08
C ALA A 272 -37.31 -5.24 -1.08
N ARG A 273 -36.42 -5.75 -0.21
CA ARG A 273 -36.20 -7.20 -0.02
C ARG A 273 -37.32 -7.84 0.79
N GLU A 274 -37.76 -7.18 1.85
CA GLU A 274 -38.89 -7.62 2.67
C GLU A 274 -40.17 -7.72 1.82
N ASP A 275 -40.33 -6.82 0.84
CA ASP A 275 -41.41 -6.82 -0.15
C ASP A 275 -41.18 -7.79 -1.34
N GLY A 276 -40.02 -8.46 -1.40
CA GLY A 276 -39.68 -9.39 -2.48
C GLY A 276 -39.42 -8.74 -3.85
N THR A 277 -39.29 -7.42 -3.91
CA THR A 277 -39.07 -6.67 -5.15
C THR A 277 -37.62 -6.71 -5.63
N THR A 278 -36.67 -6.91 -4.71
CA THR A 278 -35.25 -7.02 -5.04
C THR A 278 -34.56 -8.12 -4.24
N ASN A 279 -33.52 -8.72 -4.83
CA ASN A 279 -32.64 -9.69 -4.16
C ASN A 279 -31.26 -9.10 -3.84
N LEU A 280 -31.10 -7.77 -3.98
CA LEU A 280 -29.80 -7.13 -3.77
C LEU A 280 -29.43 -7.09 -2.29
N VAL A 281 -28.24 -7.58 -1.99
CA VAL A 281 -27.67 -7.56 -0.64
C VAL A 281 -26.38 -6.75 -0.65
N LEU A 282 -26.38 -5.65 0.10
CA LEU A 282 -25.18 -4.89 0.36
C LEU A 282 -24.42 -5.50 1.53
N THR A 283 -23.14 -5.81 1.33
CA THR A 283 -22.26 -6.28 2.39
C THR A 283 -21.96 -5.16 3.37
N VAL A 284 -22.19 -5.41 4.66
CA VAL A 284 -21.98 -4.41 5.73
C VAL A 284 -21.05 -4.99 6.79
N SER A 285 -19.89 -4.37 6.98
CA SER A 285 -18.98 -4.76 8.06
C SER A 285 -19.53 -4.33 9.43
N PRO A 286 -19.08 -4.95 10.54
CA PRO A 286 -19.49 -4.52 11.89
C PRO A 286 -19.15 -3.05 12.20
N SER A 287 -18.04 -2.52 11.67
CA SER A 287 -17.68 -1.10 11.81
C SER A 287 -18.65 -0.20 11.05
N LEU A 288 -18.99 -0.57 9.81
CA LEU A 288 -19.96 0.18 9.01
C LEU A 288 -21.36 0.18 9.66
N LEU A 289 -21.81 -0.95 10.23
CA LEU A 289 -23.09 -0.99 10.96
C LEU A 289 -23.15 0.04 12.09
N ARG A 290 -22.03 0.22 12.82
CA ARG A 290 -21.93 1.25 13.87
C ARG A 290 -22.01 2.66 13.31
N GLY A 291 -21.25 2.97 12.25
CA GLY A 291 -21.29 4.29 11.60
C GLY A 291 -22.64 4.62 10.95
N LEU A 292 -23.36 3.59 10.49
CA LEU A 292 -24.73 3.71 10.03
C LEU A 292 -25.75 3.85 11.17
N GLY A 293 -25.35 3.75 12.44
CA GLY A 293 -26.25 3.80 13.58
C GLY A 293 -27.21 2.61 13.68
N ILE A 294 -26.92 1.52 12.96
CA ILE A 294 -27.76 0.32 12.91
C ILE A 294 -27.37 -0.57 14.09
N ARG A 295 -28.24 -0.64 15.10
CA ARG A 295 -28.08 -1.59 16.19
C ARG A 295 -28.31 -3.00 15.63
N ARG A 296 -27.38 -3.92 15.87
CA ARG A 296 -27.65 -5.35 15.66
C ARG A 296 -28.85 -5.71 16.53
N THR A 297 -29.96 -6.06 15.91
CA THR A 297 -31.01 -6.80 16.58
C THR A 297 -30.35 -8.07 17.09
N LYS A 298 -30.33 -8.27 18.41
CA LYS A 298 -30.00 -9.58 18.97
C LYS A 298 -31.14 -10.49 18.51
N GLU A 299 -31.00 -11.14 17.37
CA GLU A 299 -31.83 -12.30 17.05
C GLU A 299 -31.63 -13.26 18.22
N LYS A 300 -32.71 -13.43 18.99
CA LYS A 300 -32.79 -14.45 20.01
C LYS A 300 -32.74 -15.76 19.21
N PRO A 301 -31.76 -16.65 19.45
CA PRO A 301 -31.76 -17.93 18.75
C PRO A 301 -33.09 -18.60 19.05
N ASP A 302 -33.83 -18.95 17.99
CA ASP A 302 -35.06 -19.71 18.13
C ASP A 302 -34.74 -20.94 18.97
N ALA A 303 -35.45 -21.07 20.08
CA ALA A 303 -35.34 -22.25 20.92
C ALA A 303 -35.69 -23.45 20.03
N PRO A 304 -34.89 -24.52 20.02
CA PRO A 304 -35.24 -25.71 19.26
C PRO A 304 -36.62 -26.18 19.74
N GLU A 305 -37.55 -26.35 18.79
CA GLU A 305 -38.84 -26.99 19.06
C GLU A 305 -38.56 -28.34 19.74
N ALA A 306 -39.09 -28.49 20.94
CA ALA A 306 -38.99 -29.69 21.76
C ALA A 306 -40.06 -30.70 21.36
#